data_AF-A0A5N6E695-F1
#
_entry.id   AF-A0A5N6E695-F1
#
_cell.length_a   1.000
_cell.length_b   1.000
_cell.length_c   1.000
_cell.angle_alpha   90.00
_cell.angle_beta   90.00
_cell.angle_gamma   90.00
#
_symmetry.space_group_name_H-M   'P 1'
#
loop_
_entity.id
_entity.type
_entity.pdbx_description
1 polymer ?
#
loop_
_entity_poly.entity_id
_entity_poly.type
_entity_poly.pdbx_seq_one_letter_code
_entity_poly.pdbx_strand_id
1 'polypeptide(L)'
;MSNCRTFIWGGIKRWVGPTKSNAQTDEVSNSCLHWGTHVLMIIQVIIFADADRGPNDLVVTFHRNHFQDRLPWSEFKSLGPPAATAVVKAGWKFVTLEQIAESIRARRFDEKELDKLRNEARDERKRISIRKPSDPVSVFEID
;
A
#
# COMPACT_ATOMS: atom_id res chain seq x y z
N MET A 1 -49.89 24.41 20.82
CA MET A 1 -50.33 25.82 20.79
C MET A 1 -49.09 26.68 20.64
N SER A 2 -49.04 27.52 19.58
CA SER A 2 -48.34 28.82 19.54
C SER A 2 -46.79 28.80 19.63
N ASN A 3 -45.99 29.39 18.75
CA ASN A 3 -46.22 30.47 17.78
C ASN A 3 -45.20 30.44 16.64
N CYS A 4 -45.70 30.70 15.44
CA CYS A 4 -44.95 31.24 14.32
C CYS A 4 -44.45 32.67 14.62
N ARG A 5 -43.25 33.01 14.15
CA ARG A 5 -42.87 34.40 13.82
C ARG A 5 -42.11 34.41 12.50
N THR A 6 -42.83 34.80 11.47
CA THR A 6 -42.32 35.33 10.21
C THR A 6 -41.78 36.75 10.42
N PHE A 7 -40.68 37.08 9.75
CA PHE A 7 -40.39 38.45 9.32
C PHE A 7 -39.87 38.42 7.88
N ILE A 8 -40.42 39.34 7.09
CA ILE A 8 -40.31 39.51 5.64
C ILE A 8 -39.25 40.60 5.36
N TRP A 9 -38.52 40.48 4.24
CA TRP A 9 -38.40 41.48 3.16
C TRP A 9 -36.99 41.68 2.58
N GLY A 10 -36.92 41.67 1.24
CA GLY A 10 -35.96 42.43 0.43
C GLY A 10 -34.87 41.56 -0.20
N GLY A 11 -34.65 41.53 -1.51
CA GLY A 11 -35.15 42.32 -2.63
C GLY A 11 -34.36 41.88 -3.86
N ILE A 12 -35.06 41.70 -4.97
CA ILE A 12 -34.53 41.16 -6.23
C ILE A 12 -33.70 42.25 -6.94
N LYS A 13 -32.48 41.92 -7.38
CA LYS A 13 -31.88 42.55 -8.57
C LYS A 13 -31.27 41.50 -9.49
N ARG A 14 -31.81 41.51 -10.70
CA ARG A 14 -31.58 40.70 -11.89
C ARG A 14 -30.43 41.33 -12.70
N TRP A 15 -29.49 40.53 -13.18
CA TRP A 15 -28.66 40.87 -14.33
C TRP A 15 -28.76 39.74 -15.37
N VAL A 16 -28.79 40.15 -16.63
CA VAL A 16 -29.12 39.41 -17.85
C VAL A 16 -27.84 38.76 -18.43
N GLY A 17 -27.94 37.55 -19.01
CA GLY A 17 -26.84 36.77 -19.65
C GLY A 17 -26.32 37.36 -20.98
N PRO A 18 -25.56 36.63 -21.85
CA PRO A 18 -25.85 35.24 -22.26
C PRO A 18 -24.67 34.28 -22.68
N THR A 19 -24.97 32.96 -22.60
CA THR A 19 -24.62 31.82 -23.52
C THR A 19 -23.17 31.47 -23.89
N LYS A 20 -22.70 30.24 -23.57
CA LYS A 20 -22.72 29.00 -24.43
C LYS A 20 -21.80 27.87 -23.86
N SER A 21 -22.37 26.65 -23.74
CA SER A 21 -21.79 25.28 -23.91
C SER A 21 -20.39 24.94 -23.34
N ASN A 22 -20.07 23.82 -22.68
CA ASN A 22 -20.70 22.50 -22.49
C ASN A 22 -19.89 21.74 -21.39
N ALA A 23 -20.50 20.65 -20.90
CA ALA A 23 -19.86 19.45 -20.34
C ALA A 23 -19.42 19.46 -18.84
N GLN A 24 -20.41 19.15 -17.99
CA GLN A 24 -20.46 17.92 -17.18
C GLN A 24 -19.30 17.63 -16.21
N THR A 25 -19.57 17.79 -14.92
CA THR A 25 -19.19 16.78 -13.91
C THR A 25 -20.13 16.89 -12.71
N ASP A 26 -20.79 15.78 -12.41
CA ASP A 26 -21.84 15.64 -11.41
C ASP A 26 -21.28 15.81 -9.98
N GLU A 27 -21.70 16.87 -9.29
CA GLU A 27 -21.78 16.88 -7.83
C GLU A 27 -23.24 16.67 -7.42
N VAL A 28 -23.60 15.44 -7.06
CA VAL A 28 -24.77 15.20 -6.21
C VAL A 28 -24.37 14.26 -5.08
N SER A 29 -24.29 14.87 -3.91
CA SER A 29 -24.22 14.27 -2.59
C SER A 29 -25.26 13.15 -2.44
N ASN A 30 -24.80 11.89 -2.30
CA ASN A 30 -25.66 10.79 -1.90
C ASN A 30 -25.55 10.59 -0.39
N SER A 31 -26.48 11.26 0.31
CA SER A 31 -26.95 10.85 1.62
C SER A 31 -27.55 9.45 1.56
N CYS A 32 -27.02 8.50 2.33
CA CYS A 32 -27.81 7.37 2.83
C CYS A 32 -27.18 6.82 4.11
N LEU A 33 -27.80 7.15 5.23
CA LEU A 33 -27.72 6.37 6.46
C LEU A 33 -28.37 5.00 6.19
N HIS A 34 -27.59 3.92 6.23
CA HIS A 34 -28.12 2.59 6.54
C HIS A 34 -27.09 1.76 7.29
N TRP A 35 -27.48 1.28 8.46
CA TRP A 35 -26.69 0.48 9.38
C TRP A 35 -26.30 -0.87 8.76
N GLY A 36 -25.01 -1.14 8.75
CA GLY A 36 -24.44 -2.47 8.61
C GLY A 36 -23.03 -2.39 9.16
N THR A 37 -22.68 -3.28 10.08
CA THR A 37 -21.39 -3.33 10.79
C THR A 37 -20.24 -3.60 9.81
N HIS A 38 -19.89 -2.62 8.99
CA HIS A 38 -18.66 -2.61 8.22
C HIS A 38 -17.57 -2.20 9.19
N VAL A 39 -16.93 -3.19 9.80
CA VAL A 39 -15.57 -3.03 10.31
C VAL A 39 -14.80 -2.40 9.16
N LEU A 40 -14.51 -1.11 9.28
CA LEU A 40 -13.52 -0.40 8.49
C LEU A 40 -12.20 -1.09 8.79
N MET A 41 -11.93 -2.21 8.13
CA MET A 41 -10.57 -2.72 7.98
C MET A 41 -9.86 -1.66 7.16
N ILE A 42 -9.27 -0.69 7.84
CA ILE A 42 -8.27 0.18 7.26
C ILE A 42 -7.20 -0.78 6.75
N ILE A 43 -7.20 -1.04 5.44
CA ILE A 43 -6.20 -1.90 4.80
C ILE A 43 -4.87 -1.19 5.03
N GLN A 44 -4.10 -1.67 6.01
CA GLN A 44 -2.79 -1.14 6.28
C GLN A 44 -1.89 -1.52 5.11
N VAL A 45 -1.42 -0.51 4.39
CA VAL A 45 -0.55 -0.72 3.24
C VAL A 45 0.86 -0.91 3.76
N ILE A 46 1.40 -2.11 3.56
CA ILE A 46 2.80 -2.45 3.85
C ILE A 46 3.59 -2.38 2.54
N ILE A 47 4.68 -1.63 2.55
CA ILE A 47 5.62 -1.54 1.42
C ILE A 47 7.00 -1.93 1.92
N PHE A 48 7.50 -3.07 1.44
CA PHE A 48 8.86 -3.49 1.73
C PHE A 48 9.86 -2.56 1.04
N ALA A 49 10.86 -2.05 1.77
CA ALA A 49 11.84 -1.13 1.23
C ALA A 49 13.22 -1.79 1.06
N ASP A 50 13.75 -2.41 2.12
CA ASP A 50 15.07 -3.06 2.10
C ASP A 50 15.23 -4.07 3.24
N ALA A 51 16.32 -4.84 3.20
CA ALA A 51 16.75 -5.73 4.26
C ALA A 51 18.24 -5.52 4.57
N ASP A 52 18.59 -5.51 5.85
CA ASP A 52 19.95 -5.33 6.37
C ASP A 52 20.33 -6.48 7.31
N ARG A 53 21.63 -6.75 7.45
CA ARG A 53 22.13 -7.65 8.49
C ARG A 53 21.94 -7.03 9.88
N GLY A 54 21.16 -7.68 10.73
CA GLY A 54 21.12 -7.40 12.16
C GLY A 54 22.09 -8.28 12.96
N PRO A 55 22.20 -8.03 14.28
CA PRO A 55 23.12 -8.78 15.14
C PRO A 55 22.72 -10.25 15.31
N ASN A 56 21.43 -10.55 15.32
CA ASN A 56 20.88 -11.89 15.58
C ASN A 56 19.88 -12.37 14.53
N ASP A 57 19.33 -11.47 13.72
CA ASP A 57 18.34 -11.75 12.68
C ASP A 57 18.51 -10.75 11.54
N LEU A 58 17.88 -11.01 10.39
CA LEU A 58 17.78 -10.02 9.33
C LEU A 58 16.86 -8.87 9.79
N VAL A 59 17.21 -7.62 9.52
CA VAL A 59 16.40 -6.45 9.84
C VAL A 59 15.75 -5.94 8.56
N VAL A 60 14.43 -5.89 8.53
CA VAL A 60 13.65 -5.37 7.41
C VAL A 60 13.32 -3.91 7.66
N THR A 61 13.56 -3.09 6.66
CA THR A 61 13.05 -1.72 6.58
C THR A 61 11.82 -1.72 5.67
N PHE A 62 10.69 -1.22 6.17
CA PHE A 62 9.44 -1.17 5.41
C PHE A 62 8.65 0.09 5.77
N HIS A 63 7.67 0.42 4.95
CA HIS A 63 6.73 1.50 5.22
C HIS A 63 5.38 0.91 5.60
N ARG A 64 4.81 1.41 6.69
CA ARG A 64 3.45 1.15 7.12
C ARG A 64 2.70 2.48 7.03
N ASN A 65 1.83 2.59 6.04
CA ASN A 65 1.20 3.86 5.67
C ASN A 65 2.28 4.92 5.32
N HIS A 66 2.41 5.98 6.14
CA HIS A 66 3.36 7.08 5.92
C HIS A 66 4.63 6.97 6.79
N PHE A 67 4.72 5.96 7.66
CA PHE A 67 5.84 5.80 8.58
C PHE A 67 6.79 4.72 8.08
N GLN A 68 8.09 4.99 8.18
CA GLN A 68 9.12 4.00 7.97
C GLN A 68 9.39 3.30 9.30
N ASP A 69 9.27 1.98 9.29
CA ASP A 69 9.52 1.11 10.43
C ASP A 69 10.67 0.14 10.12
N ARG A 70 11.31 -0.36 11.17
CA ARG A 70 12.31 -1.43 11.08
C ARG A 70 11.97 -2.53 12.05
N LEU A 71 11.93 -3.77 11.58
CA LEU A 71 11.65 -4.95 12.40
C LEU A 71 12.60 -6.09 12.07
N PRO A 72 12.94 -6.95 13.03
CA PRO A 72 13.53 -8.25 12.75
C PRO A 72 12.65 -9.05 11.78
N TRP A 73 13.27 -9.88 10.94
CA TRP A 73 12.57 -10.71 9.95
C TRP A 73 11.53 -11.62 10.61
N SER A 74 11.87 -12.24 11.74
CA SER A 74 10.95 -13.03 12.56
C SER A 74 9.66 -12.28 12.93
N GLU A 75 9.77 -11.02 13.34
CA GLU A 75 8.61 -10.18 13.68
C GLU A 75 7.88 -9.68 12.44
N PHE A 76 8.60 -9.26 11.41
CA PHE A 76 8.01 -8.79 10.15
C PHE A 76 7.14 -9.88 9.49
N LYS A 77 7.58 -11.14 9.51
CA LYS A 77 6.77 -12.28 9.01
C LYS A 77 5.47 -12.48 9.79
N SER A 78 5.46 -12.14 11.07
CA SER A 78 4.30 -12.27 11.93
C SER A 78 3.17 -11.30 11.56
N LEU A 79 3.45 -10.30 10.70
CA LEU A 79 2.43 -9.45 10.08
C LEU A 79 1.56 -10.18 9.03
N GLY A 80 1.95 -11.40 8.65
CA GLY A 80 1.12 -12.31 7.85
C GLY A 80 1.17 -12.05 6.33
N PRO A 81 0.13 -12.49 5.59
CA PRO A 81 0.10 -12.43 4.13
C PRO A 81 0.39 -11.05 3.49
N PRO A 82 -0.02 -9.91 4.08
CA PRO A 82 0.33 -8.60 3.54
C PRO A 82 1.85 -8.33 3.48
N ALA A 83 2.61 -8.81 4.47
CA ALA A 83 4.06 -8.64 4.50
C ALA A 83 4.76 -9.50 3.44
N ALA A 84 4.34 -10.76 3.29
CA ALA A 84 4.85 -11.62 2.22
C ALA A 84 4.55 -11.03 0.82
N THR A 85 3.34 -10.49 0.63
CA THR A 85 2.95 -9.81 -0.62
C THR A 85 3.84 -8.59 -0.89
N ALA A 86 4.16 -7.82 0.15
CA ALA A 86 5.00 -6.63 0.02
C ALA A 86 6.44 -6.98 -0.41
N VAL A 87 6.99 -8.08 0.11
CA VAL A 87 8.33 -8.61 -0.28
C VAL A 87 8.36 -8.93 -1.77
N VAL A 88 7.38 -9.70 -2.25
CA VAL A 88 7.29 -10.11 -3.67
C VAL A 88 7.10 -8.90 -4.57
N LYS A 89 6.24 -7.94 -4.20
CA LYS A 89 6.05 -6.70 -4.95
C LYS A 89 7.31 -5.84 -5.03
N ALA A 90 8.16 -5.90 -4.01
CA ALA A 90 9.45 -5.22 -4.00
C ALA A 90 10.52 -5.96 -4.83
N GLY A 91 10.18 -7.10 -5.45
CA GLY A 91 11.09 -7.92 -6.27
C GLY A 91 11.92 -8.92 -5.47
N TRP A 92 11.73 -8.99 -4.15
CA TRP A 92 12.48 -9.89 -3.29
C TRP A 92 11.83 -11.28 -3.24
N LYS A 93 12.66 -12.31 -3.06
CA LYS A 93 12.21 -13.69 -2.85
C LYS A 93 12.11 -13.98 -1.37
N PHE A 94 10.88 -14.24 -0.90
CA PHE A 94 10.60 -14.51 0.51
C PHE A 94 11.41 -15.68 1.07
N VAL A 95 11.48 -16.80 0.33
CA VAL A 95 12.24 -17.99 0.72
C VAL A 95 13.74 -17.67 0.88
N THR A 96 14.28 -16.86 -0.02
CA THR A 96 15.71 -16.50 0.04
C THR A 96 16.02 -15.59 1.22
N LEU A 97 15.11 -14.67 1.57
CA LEU A 97 15.23 -13.87 2.80
C LEU A 97 15.18 -14.75 4.06
N GLU A 98 14.37 -15.81 4.07
CA GLU A 98 14.36 -16.79 5.18
C GLU A 98 15.72 -17.47 5.33
N GLN A 99 16.30 -17.94 4.24
CA GLN A 99 17.61 -18.61 4.24
C GLN A 99 18.71 -17.68 4.77
N ILE A 100 18.69 -16.40 4.37
CA ILE A 100 19.63 -15.40 4.90
C ILE A 100 19.43 -15.19 6.40
N ALA A 101 18.18 -15.05 6.86
CA ALA A 101 17.87 -14.91 8.27
C ALA A 101 18.38 -16.12 9.09
N GLU A 102 18.21 -17.33 8.58
CA GLU A 102 18.76 -18.55 9.18
C GLU A 102 20.29 -18.56 9.21
N SER A 103 20.95 -18.18 8.11
CA SER A 103 22.42 -18.07 8.05
C SER A 103 22.97 -17.05 9.05
N ILE A 104 22.26 -15.94 9.27
CA ILE A 104 22.61 -14.94 10.29
C ILE A 104 22.48 -15.56 11.70
N ARG A 105 21.35 -16.22 12.00
CA ARG A 105 21.13 -16.92 13.28
C ARG A 105 22.19 -17.99 13.54
N ALA A 106 22.63 -18.69 12.49
CA ALA A 106 23.69 -19.70 12.54
C ALA A 106 25.12 -19.12 12.58
N ARG A 107 25.29 -17.78 12.49
CA ARG A 107 26.58 -17.07 12.40
C ARG A 107 27.44 -17.51 11.20
N ARG A 108 26.81 -17.93 10.11
CA ARG A 108 27.46 -18.39 8.87
C ARG A 108 27.25 -17.44 7.69
N PHE A 109 26.65 -16.29 7.94
CA PHE A 109 26.26 -15.33 6.92
C PHE A 109 27.46 -14.61 6.26
N ASP A 110 27.44 -14.52 4.92
CA ASP A 110 28.31 -13.68 4.12
C ASP A 110 27.53 -12.44 3.63
N GLU A 111 28.05 -11.25 3.92
CA GLU A 111 27.45 -9.97 3.52
C GLU A 111 27.25 -9.86 2.01
N LYS A 112 28.14 -10.49 1.21
CA LYS A 112 28.04 -10.48 -0.25
C LYS A 112 26.78 -11.16 -0.77
N GLU A 113 26.24 -12.12 -0.04
CA GLU A 113 24.98 -12.79 -0.42
C GLU A 113 23.82 -11.79 -0.38
N LEU A 114 23.74 -10.96 0.66
CA LEU A 114 22.68 -9.95 0.77
C LEU A 114 22.81 -8.86 -0.30
N ASP A 115 24.02 -8.41 -0.61
CA ASP A 115 24.24 -7.45 -1.69
C ASP A 115 23.86 -8.00 -3.07
N LYS A 116 24.14 -9.28 -3.31
CA LYS A 116 23.68 -9.96 -4.52
C LYS A 116 22.15 -9.96 -4.60
N LEU A 117 21.47 -10.28 -3.49
CA LEU A 117 20.00 -10.28 -3.43
C LEU A 117 19.39 -8.90 -3.65
N ARG A 118 20.00 -7.83 -3.12
CA ARG A 118 19.57 -6.44 -3.40
C ARG A 118 19.59 -6.15 -4.90
N ASN A 119 20.66 -6.57 -5.59
CA ASN A 119 20.78 -6.37 -7.03
C ASN A 119 19.73 -7.19 -7.80
N GLU A 120 19.56 -8.47 -7.45
CA GLU A 120 18.53 -9.33 -8.05
C GLU A 120 17.11 -8.77 -7.85
N ALA A 121 16.80 -8.30 -6.63
CA ALA A 121 15.50 -7.72 -6.30
C ALA A 121 15.24 -6.43 -7.09
N ARG A 122 16.26 -5.59 -7.30
CA ARG A 122 16.16 -4.39 -8.14
C ARG A 122 15.84 -4.75 -9.59
N ASP A 123 16.52 -5.76 -10.13
CA ASP A 123 16.29 -6.22 -11.50
C ASP A 123 14.90 -6.84 -11.65
N GLU A 124 14.45 -7.63 -10.68
CA GLU A 124 13.11 -8.21 -10.65
C GLU A 124 12.04 -7.14 -10.55
N ARG A 125 12.19 -6.19 -9.64
CA ARG A 125 11.26 -5.05 -9.51
C ARG A 125 11.16 -4.27 -10.82
N LYS A 126 12.27 -4.11 -11.54
CA LYS A 126 12.27 -3.48 -12.88
C LYS A 126 11.47 -4.31 -13.89
N ARG A 127 11.62 -5.64 -13.89
CA ARG A 127 10.82 -6.56 -14.73
C ARG A 127 9.33 -6.45 -14.42
N ILE A 128 8.95 -6.50 -13.14
CA ILE A 128 7.56 -6.36 -12.68
C ILE A 128 6.97 -5.02 -13.11
N SER A 129 7.75 -3.93 -13.01
CA SER A 129 7.31 -2.58 -13.38
C SER A 129 7.08 -2.39 -14.89
N ILE A 130 7.91 -3.02 -15.73
CA ILE A 130 7.81 -2.93 -17.20
C ILE A 130 6.66 -3.78 -17.74
N ARG A 131 6.35 -4.89 -17.04
CA ARG A 131 5.33 -5.84 -17.45
C ARG A 131 3.96 -5.18 -17.50
N LYS A 132 3.25 -5.31 -18.62
CA LYS A 132 1.88 -4.80 -18.71
C LYS A 132 0.97 -5.69 -17.87
N PRO A 133 -0.08 -5.15 -17.24
CA PRO A 133 -1.07 -5.96 -16.50
C PRO A 133 -1.72 -7.05 -17.35
N SER A 134 -1.70 -6.89 -18.68
CA SER A 134 -2.21 -7.83 -19.68
C SER A 134 -1.27 -8.99 -20.03
N ASP A 135 -0.02 -9.00 -19.53
CA ASP A 135 0.95 -10.05 -19.87
C ASP A 135 0.76 -11.28 -18.96
N PRO A 136 0.46 -12.47 -19.52
CA PRO A 136 0.03 -13.64 -18.75
C PRO A 136 1.09 -14.13 -17.77
N VAL A 137 0.77 -14.11 -16.46
CA VAL A 137 1.65 -14.64 -15.39
C VAL A 137 1.91 -16.12 -15.69
N SER A 138 3.17 -16.47 -15.95
CA SER A 138 3.57 -17.86 -16.12
C SER A 138 3.42 -18.56 -14.77
N VAL A 139 2.52 -19.53 -14.69
CA VAL A 139 2.12 -20.26 -13.47
C VAL A 139 3.20 -21.25 -12.99
N PHE A 140 4.38 -21.27 -13.63
CA PHE A 140 5.41 -22.29 -13.42
C PHE A 140 6.58 -21.87 -12.50
N GLU A 141 6.44 -20.81 -11.69
CA GLU A 141 7.47 -20.39 -10.72
C GLU A 141 7.00 -20.50 -9.25
N ILE A 142 6.30 -21.59 -8.91
CA ILE A 142 6.07 -22.00 -7.52
C ILE A 142 6.57 -23.44 -7.40
N ASP A 143 7.81 -23.60 -6.92
CA ASP A 143 8.36 -24.82 -6.32
C ASP A 143 9.06 -24.43 -5.01
#